data_AF-A0A285JRN4-F1
#
_entry.id   AF-A0A285JRN4-F1
#
_cell.length_a   1.000
_cell.length_b   1.000
_cell.length_c   1.000
_cell.angle_alpha   90.00
_cell.angle_beta   90.00
_cell.angle_gamma   90.00
#
_symmetry.space_group_name_H-M   'P 1'
#
loop_
_entity.id
_entity.type
_entity.pdbx_description
1 polymer ?
#
loop_
_entity_poly.entity_id
_entity_poly.type
_entity_poly.pdbx_seq_one_letter_code
_entity_poly.pdbx_strand_id
1 'polypeptide(L)' 'MEATTFGEVAALVLRLGLLGILVAVLNAVALRVVRIDEVPGCARGRIRWWGAHNPALFLSSLVMTLFGLAGVIAA' A
#
# COMPACT_ATOMS: atom_id res chain seq x y z
N MET A 1 -25.25 -3.40 14.63
CA MET A 1 -24.09 -4.17 14.15
C MET A 1 -23.52 -4.91 15.33
N GLU A 2 -23.37 -6.23 15.26
CA GLU A 2 -22.70 -7.00 16.32
C GLU A 2 -21.24 -6.54 16.42
N ALA A 3 -20.73 -6.37 17.63
CA ALA A 3 -19.36 -5.90 17.88
C ALA A 3 -18.29 -6.73 17.14
N THR A 4 -18.57 -8.01 16.91
CA THR A 4 -17.73 -8.93 16.12
C THR A 4 -17.50 -8.44 14.68
N THR A 5 -18.55 -7.99 13.99
CA THR A 5 -18.46 -7.54 12.59
C THR A 5 -17.64 -6.25 12.42
N PHE A 6 -17.69 -5.33 13.41
CA PHE A 6 -16.91 -4.09 13.35
C PHE A 6 -15.42 -4.37 13.55
N GLY A 7 -15.06 -5.19 14.55
CA GLY A 7 -13.68 -5.59 14.79
C GLY A 7 -13.05 -6.33 13.61
N GLU A 8 -13.81 -7.21 12.93
CA GLU A 8 -13.37 -7.92 11.73
C GLU A 8 -13.08 -6.98 10.56
N VAL A 9 -13.97 -6.00 10.32
CA VAL A 9 -13.76 -4.98 9.27
C VAL A 9 -12.55 -4.11 9.60
N ALA A 10 -12.39 -3.66 10.85
CA ALA A 10 -11.25 -2.87 11.26
C ALA A 10 -9.93 -3.64 11.08
N ALA A 11 -9.91 -4.93 11.45
CA ALA A 11 -8.76 -5.80 11.25
C ALA A 11 -8.44 -6.02 9.77
N LEU A 12 -9.46 -6.17 8.91
CA LEU A 12 -9.28 -6.28 7.46
C LEU A 12 -8.67 -5.00 6.87
N VAL A 13 -9.22 -3.83 7.25
CA VAL A 13 -8.72 -2.51 6.81
C VAL A 13 -7.27 -2.31 7.24
N LEU A 14 -6.93 -2.66 8.48
CA LEU A 14 -5.55 -2.61 9.00
C LEU A 14 -4.61 -3.48 8.16
N ARG A 15 -4.99 -4.75 7.89
CA ARG A 15 -4.20 -5.69 7.09
C ARG A 15 -3.99 -5.19 5.66
N LEU A 16 -5.02 -4.63 5.03
CA LEU A 16 -4.93 -4.06 3.69
C LEU A 16 -4.01 -2.83 3.64
N GLY A 17 -4.11 -1.96 4.64
CA GLY A 17 -3.20 -0.82 4.81
C GLY A 17 -1.75 -1.27 4.92
N LEU A 18 -1.45 -2.25 5.79
CA LEU A 18 -0.11 -2.79 5.97
C LEU A 18 0.43 -3.44 4.68
N LEU A 19 -0.41 -4.20 3.97
CA LEU A 19 -0.04 -4.80 2.69
C LEU A 19 0.30 -3.72 1.64
N GLY A 20 -0.51 -2.67 1.56
CA GLY A 20 -0.26 -1.56 0.64
C GLY A 20 1.04 -0.80 0.96
N ILE A 21 1.35 -0.59 2.24
CA ILE A 21 2.65 -0.04 2.68
C ILE A 21 3.79 -0.95 2.22
N LEU A 22 3.69 -2.25 2.48
CA LEU A 22 4.71 -3.22 2.09
C LEU A 22 4.97 -3.19 0.58
N VAL A 23 3.92 -3.21 -0.24
CA VAL A 23 4.04 -3.12 -1.70
C VAL A 23 4.68 -1.80 -2.13
N ALA A 24 4.29 -0.68 -1.53
CA ALA A 24 4.84 0.62 -1.88
C ALA A 24 6.34 0.74 -1.51
N VAL A 25 6.76 0.17 -0.39
CA VAL A 25 8.16 0.09 0.03
C VAL A 25 8.95 -0.81 -0.92
N LEU A 26 8.46 -2.02 -1.20
CA LEU A 26 9.10 -2.93 -2.16
C LEU A 26 9.24 -2.30 -3.53
N ASN A 27 8.21 -1.60 -4.01
CA ASN A 27 8.25 -0.88 -5.27
C ASN A 27 9.27 0.27 -5.24
N ALA A 28 9.35 1.05 -4.15
CA ALA A 28 10.35 2.10 -4.01
C ALA A 28 11.79 1.54 -4.03
N VAL A 29 12.02 0.39 -3.39
CA VAL A 29 13.31 -0.30 -3.42
C VAL A 29 13.60 -0.81 -4.83
N ALA A 30 12.63 -1.46 -5.49
CA ALA A 30 12.78 -1.97 -6.85
C ALA A 30 13.13 -0.86 -7.84
N LEU A 31 12.47 0.31 -7.75
CA LEU A 31 12.76 1.46 -8.59
C LEU A 31 14.17 2.05 -8.38
N ARG A 32 14.78 1.85 -7.21
CA ARG A 32 16.17 2.26 -6.95
C ARG A 32 17.20 1.26 -7.48
N VAL A 33 16.83 -0.02 -7.57
CA VAL A 33 17.73 -1.10 -8.02
C VAL A 33 17.70 -1.26 -9.54
N VAL A 34 16.54 -1.04 -10.17
CA VAL A 34 16.34 -1.24 -11.61
C VAL A 34 16.93 -0.08 -12.42
N ARG A 35 17.83 -0.40 -13.36
CA ARG A 35 18.32 0.52 -14.38
C ARG A 35 17.31 0.61 -15.52
N ILE A 36 16.60 1.72 -15.61
CA ILE A 36 15.48 1.92 -16.55
C ILE A 36 15.89 1.70 -18.01
N ASP A 37 17.16 1.96 -18.36
CA ASP A 37 17.67 1.83 -19.73
C ASP A 37 17.79 0.38 -20.20
N GLU A 38 17.96 -0.56 -19.26
CA GLU A 38 18.07 -2.00 -19.52
C GLU A 38 16.70 -2.69 -19.60
N VAL A 39 15.60 -1.95 -19.33
CA VAL A 39 14.24 -2.51 -19.26
C VAL A 39 13.54 -2.49 -20.63
N PRO A 40 12.83 -3.57 -21.02
CA PRO A 40 11.97 -3.60 -22.19
C PRO A 40 10.98 -2.43 -22.23
N GLY A 41 10.74 -1.85 -23.41
CA GLY A 41 9.87 -0.68 -23.58
C GLY A 41 8.45 -0.87 -23.01
N CYS A 42 7.91 -2.09 -23.09
CA CYS A 42 6.60 -2.43 -22.55
C CYS A 42 6.48 -2.27 -21.04
N ALA A 43 7.58 -2.44 -20.28
CA ALA A 43 7.59 -2.29 -18.83
C ALA A 43 7.88 -0.85 -18.37
N ARG A 44 8.50 -0.01 -19.22
CA ARG A 44 8.83 1.39 -18.87
C ARG A 44 7.58 2.22 -18.54
N GLY A 45 6.47 2.00 -19.26
CA GLY A 45 5.21 2.70 -18.98
C GLY A 45 4.69 2.39 -17.57
N ARG A 46 4.73 1.11 -17.18
CA ARG A 46 4.33 0.66 -15.84
C ARG A 46 5.26 1.19 -14.76
N ILE A 47 6.58 1.16 -14.98
CA ILE A 47 7.59 1.73 -14.06
C ILE A 47 7.34 3.23 -13.83
N ARG A 48 7.09 3.99 -14.90
CA ARG A 48 6.78 5.43 -14.80
C ARG A 48 5.49 5.69 -14.03
N TRP A 49 4.43 4.92 -14.33
CA TRP A 49 3.16 5.03 -13.61
C TRP A 49 3.35 4.75 -12.12
N TRP A 50 4.06 3.67 -11.77
CA TRP A 50 4.36 3.34 -10.39
C TRP A 50 5.22 4.42 -9.74
N GLY A 51 6.27 4.92 -10.38
CA GLY A 51 7.09 6.01 -9.85
C GLY A 51 6.28 7.27 -9.53
N ALA A 52 5.31 7.63 -10.37
CA ALA A 52 4.45 8.79 -10.16
C ALA A 52 3.41 8.58 -9.04
N HIS A 53 2.83 7.39 -8.92
CA HIS A 53 1.71 7.14 -8.01
C HIS A 53 2.11 6.47 -6.68
N ASN A 54 3.32 5.91 -6.57
CA ASN A 54 3.79 5.23 -5.37
C ASN A 54 3.66 6.09 -4.09
N PRO A 55 3.99 7.40 -4.10
CA PRO A 55 3.82 8.23 -2.90
C PRO A 55 2.36 8.36 -2.46
N ALA A 56 1.43 8.52 -3.39
CA ALA A 56 0.01 8.63 -3.11
C ALA A 56 -0.57 7.29 -2.62
N LEU A 57 -0.16 6.18 -3.23
CA LEU A 57 -0.53 4.83 -2.79
C LEU A 57 -0.02 4.55 -1.38
N PHE A 58 1.25 4.86 -1.09
CA PHE A 58 1.82 4.74 0.25
C PHE A 58 1.01 5.54 1.28
N LEU A 59 0.71 6.81 0.99
CA LEU A 59 -0.06 7.67 1.89
C LEU A 59 -1.47 7.10 2.14
N SER A 60 -2.12 6.63 1.09
CA SER A 60 -3.46 6.03 1.18
C SER A 60 -3.44 4.76 2.05
N SER A 61 -2.42 3.92 1.87
CA SER A 61 -2.21 2.71 2.68
C SER A 61 -1.87 3.04 4.14
N LEU A 62 -1.10 4.11 4.38
CA LEU A 62 -0.83 4.61 5.72
C LEU A 62 -2.11 5.08 6.41
N VAL A 63 -2.95 5.84 5.71
CA VAL A 63 -4.25 6.29 6.23
C VAL A 63 -5.14 5.11 6.57
N MET A 64 -5.27 4.11 5.67
CA MET A 64 -6.02 2.88 5.97
C MET A 64 -5.46 2.13 7.19
N THR A 65 -4.13 2.05 7.31
CA THR A 65 -3.46 1.41 8.46
C THR A 65 -3.84 2.12 9.76
N LEU A 66 -3.78 3.45 9.79
CA LEU A 66 -4.13 4.24 10.98
C LEU A 66 -5.60 4.10 11.36
N PHE A 67 -6.51 4.17 10.39
CA PHE A 67 -7.95 4.00 10.65
C PHE A 67 -8.29 2.57 11.10
N GLY A 68 -7.71 1.56 10.44
CA GLY A 68 -7.88 0.16 10.84
C GLY A 68 -7.34 -0.10 12.25
N LEU A 69 -6.16 0.44 12.58
CA LEU A 69 -5.57 0.32 13.92
C LEU A 69 -6.44 0.99 14.98
N ALA A 70 -6.89 2.22 14.74
CA ALA A 70 -7.79 2.92 15.64
C ALA A 70 -9.11 2.15 15.85
N GLY A 71 -9.66 1.58 14.77
CA GLY A 71 -10.85 0.74 14.83
C GLY A 71 -10.65 -0.54 15.66
N VAL A 72 -9.52 -1.22 15.51
CA VAL A 72 -9.19 -2.41 16.32
C VAL A 72 -8.97 -2.06 17.79
N ILE A 73 -8.36 -0.92 18.10
CA ILE A 73 -8.15 -0.47 19.49
C ILE A 73 -9.48 -0.08 20.15
N ALA A 74 -10.43 0.44 19.38
CA ALA A 74 -11.72 0.91 19.88
C ALA A 74 -12.83 -0.17 19.90
N ALA A 75 -12.60 -1.34 19.29
CA ALA A 75 -13.52 -2.48 19.24
C ALA A 75 -13.37 -3.40 20.45
#